data_AF-E1QMD7-F1
#
_entry.id   AF-E1QMD7-F1
#
_cell.length_a   1.000
_cell.length_b   1.000
_cell.length_c   1.000
_cell.angle_alpha   90.00
_cell.angle_beta   90.00
_cell.angle_gamma   90.00
#
_symmetry.space_group_name_H-M   'P 1'
#
loop_
_entity.id
_entity.type
_entity.pdbx_description
1 polymer ?
#
loop_
_entity_poly.entity_id
_entity_poly.type
_entity_poly.pdbx_seq_one_letter_code
_entity_poly.pdbx_strand_id
1 'polypeptide(L)'
;MCRAKRIINLHRSGMAACQSGDLDGALGKLKQALEEVRQIGLECYQVKIMNNLGIVLELKGDCRAAREHYRAAHGMARGKLGPNSRLCQVVGTNLARVS
;
A
#
# COMPACT_ATOMS: atom_id res chain seq x y z
N MET A 1 -11.83 -2.22 20.22
CA MET A 1 -11.65 -2.87 18.89
C MET A 1 -10.23 -3.40 18.79
N CYS A 2 -10.01 -4.63 18.31
CA CYS A 2 -8.65 -5.14 18.08
C CYS A 2 -7.94 -4.28 17.02
N ARG A 3 -6.66 -3.92 17.25
CA ARG A 3 -5.89 -3.05 16.34
C ARG A 3 -5.89 -3.54 14.88
N ALA A 4 -5.83 -4.86 14.66
CA ALA A 4 -5.97 -5.46 13.34
C ALA A 4 -7.29 -5.10 12.63
N LYS A 5 -8.44 -5.14 13.32
CA LYS A 5 -9.74 -4.75 12.72
C LYS A 5 -9.74 -3.28 12.28
N ARG A 6 -9.10 -2.40 13.06
CA ARG A 6 -8.96 -0.97 12.72
C ARG A 6 -8.17 -0.77 11.43
N ILE A 7 -7.01 -1.45 11.28
CA ILE A 7 -6.19 -1.40 10.06
C ILE A 7 -6.98 -1.83 8.84
N ILE A 8 -7.70 -2.96 8.95
CA ILE A 8 -8.51 -3.49 7.85
C ILE A 8 -9.60 -2.48 7.44
N ASN A 9 -10.26 -1.86 8.40
CA ASN A 9 -11.30 -0.86 8.13
C ASN A 9 -10.73 0.41 7.48
N LEU A 10 -9.59 0.92 7.97
CA LEU A 10 -8.90 2.06 7.38
C LEU A 10 -8.45 1.75 5.94
N HIS A 11 -7.87 0.57 5.71
CA HIS A 11 -7.48 0.12 4.38
C HIS A 11 -8.67 0.04 3.42
N ARG A 12 -9.76 -0.63 3.82
CA ARG A 12 -10.98 -0.75 3.00
C ARG A 12 -11.61 0.60 2.71
N SER A 13 -11.74 1.46 3.72
CA SER A 13 -12.30 2.80 3.55
C SER A 13 -11.41 3.68 2.68
N GLY A 14 -10.08 3.53 2.77
CA GLY A 14 -9.14 4.20 1.87
C GLY A 14 -9.31 3.77 0.41
N MET A 15 -9.47 2.47 0.16
CA MET A 15 -9.74 1.96 -1.19
C MET A 15 -11.11 2.39 -1.73
N ALA A 16 -12.13 2.44 -0.87
CA ALA A 16 -13.45 2.95 -1.25
C ALA A 16 -13.39 4.45 -1.64
N ALA A 17 -12.66 5.26 -0.87
CA ALA A 17 -12.43 6.67 -1.20
C ALA A 17 -11.68 6.83 -2.54
N CYS A 18 -10.69 5.96 -2.80
CA CYS A 18 -9.99 5.95 -4.09
C CYS A 18 -10.94 5.64 -5.25
N GLN A 19 -11.85 4.67 -5.07
CA GLN A 19 -12.84 4.29 -6.09
C GLN A 19 -13.86 5.40 -6.34
N SER A 20 -14.17 6.22 -5.34
CA SER A 20 -15.06 7.38 -5.48
C SER A 20 -14.35 8.65 -5.97
N GLY A 21 -13.05 8.58 -6.29
CA GLY A 21 -12.26 9.74 -6.74
C GLY A 21 -11.74 10.64 -5.62
N ASP A 22 -12.02 10.34 -4.35
CA ASP A 22 -11.45 11.03 -3.19
C ASP A 22 -10.03 10.50 -2.91
N LEU A 23 -9.09 10.89 -3.79
CA LEU A 23 -7.71 10.42 -3.72
C LEU A 23 -6.99 10.95 -2.46
N ASP A 24 -7.28 12.17 -2.03
CA ASP A 24 -6.68 12.73 -0.81
C ASP A 24 -7.17 12.02 0.46
N GLY A 25 -8.48 11.77 0.56
CA GLY A 25 -9.05 10.99 1.65
C GLY A 25 -8.60 9.53 1.61
N ALA A 26 -8.33 8.96 0.43
CA ALA A 26 -7.72 7.64 0.30
C ALA A 26 -6.28 7.62 0.85
N LEU A 27 -5.44 8.59 0.48
CA LEU A 27 -4.07 8.73 0.98
C LEU A 27 -4.04 8.88 2.50
N GLY A 28 -4.91 9.73 3.08
CA GLY A 28 -4.99 9.92 4.52
C GLY A 28 -5.29 8.61 5.26
N LYS A 29 -6.33 7.88 4.82
CA LYS A 29 -6.74 6.62 5.44
C LYS A 29 -5.69 5.51 5.29
N LEU A 30 -5.07 5.39 4.12
CA LEU A 30 -4.03 4.40 3.88
C LEU A 30 -2.73 4.71 4.64
N LYS A 31 -2.35 5.99 4.80
CA LYS A 31 -1.21 6.40 5.66
C LYS A 31 -1.45 6.05 7.13
N GLN A 32 -2.66 6.30 7.63
CA GLN A 32 -3.03 5.89 8.99
C GLN A 32 -2.99 4.36 9.16
N ALA A 33 -3.51 3.60 8.19
CA ALA A 33 -3.44 2.14 8.21
C ALA A 33 -1.98 1.63 8.20
N LEU A 34 -1.10 2.30 7.45
CA LEU A 34 0.32 1.98 7.36
C LEU A 34 1.05 2.21 8.68
N GLU A 35 0.71 3.28 9.40
CA GLU A 35 1.33 3.55 10.70
C GLU A 35 0.91 2.52 11.75
N GLU A 36 -0.38 2.18 11.80
CA GLU A 36 -0.91 1.19 12.73
C GLU A 36 -0.37 -0.22 12.45
N VAL A 37 -0.25 -0.64 11.17
CA VAL A 37 0.26 -1.98 10.83
C VAL A 37 1.74 -2.15 11.16
N ARG A 38 2.55 -1.08 11.06
CA ARG A 38 3.97 -1.11 11.45
C ARG A 38 4.15 -1.46 12.92
N GLN A 39 3.23 -1.03 13.79
CA GLN A 39 3.28 -1.32 15.23
C GLN A 39 2.95 -2.77 15.58
N ILE A 40 2.25 -3.50 14.70
CA ILE A 40 1.81 -4.88 14.93
C ILE A 40 2.73 -5.88 14.20
N GLY A 41 3.49 -5.43 13.20
CA GLY A 41 4.46 -6.26 12.49
C GLY A 41 3.84 -7.22 11.48
N LEU A 42 2.64 -6.94 10.94
CA LEU A 42 2.03 -7.79 9.91
C LEU A 42 2.58 -7.44 8.52
N GLU A 43 3.70 -8.06 8.12
CA GLU A 43 4.44 -7.65 6.92
C GLU A 43 3.62 -7.77 5.64
N CYS A 44 2.83 -8.84 5.47
CA CYS A 44 1.97 -9.02 4.31
C CYS A 44 0.95 -7.87 4.16
N TYR A 45 0.39 -7.41 5.28
CA TYR A 45 -0.59 -6.31 5.27
C TYR A 45 0.11 -4.97 5.03
N GLN A 46 1.29 -4.78 5.61
CA GLN A 46 2.11 -3.59 5.39
C GLN A 46 2.48 -3.42 3.91
N VAL A 47 2.97 -4.48 3.25
CA VAL A 47 3.29 -4.47 1.83
C VAL A 47 2.05 -4.15 0.99
N LYS A 48 0.88 -4.76 1.30
CA LYS A 48 -0.38 -4.46 0.59
C LYS A 48 -0.78 -2.99 0.70
N ILE A 49 -0.69 -2.40 1.90
CA ILE A 49 -1.04 -0.99 2.12
C ILE A 49 -0.07 -0.07 1.36
N MET A 50 1.23 -0.35 1.41
CA MET A 50 2.24 0.43 0.68
C MET A 50 2.05 0.36 -0.84
N ASN A 51 1.71 -0.82 -1.38
CA ASN A 51 1.37 -0.97 -2.80
C ASN A 51 0.14 -0.12 -3.17
N ASN A 52 -0.90 -0.14 -2.35
CA ASN A 52 -2.11 0.63 -2.62
C ASN A 52 -1.88 2.14 -2.51
N LEU A 53 -1.00 2.59 -1.60
CA LEU A 53 -0.54 3.99 -1.61
C LEU A 53 0.11 4.37 -2.93
N GLY A 54 0.95 3.48 -3.49
CA GLY A 54 1.53 3.66 -4.82
C GLY A 54 0.46 3.83 -5.90
N ILE A 55 -0.56 2.97 -5.90
CA ILE A 55 -1.69 3.04 -6.85
C ILE A 55 -2.43 4.37 -6.73
N VAL A 56 -2.76 4.81 -5.51
CA VAL A 56 -3.50 6.07 -5.31
C VAL A 56 -2.67 7.28 -5.76
N LEU A 57 -1.35 7.28 -5.51
CA LEU A 57 -0.46 8.36 -5.96
C LEU A 57 -0.33 8.39 -7.49
N GLU A 58 -0.26 7.22 -8.12
CA GLU A 58 -0.25 7.10 -9.58
C GLU A 58 -1.55 7.65 -10.18
N LEU A 59 -2.71 7.32 -9.60
CA LEU A 59 -4.01 7.87 -10.01
C LEU A 59 -4.10 9.39 -9.80
N LYS A 60 -3.37 9.94 -8.82
CA LYS A 60 -3.26 11.39 -8.58
C LYS A 60 -2.27 12.08 -9.54
N GLY A 61 -1.53 11.31 -10.35
CA GLY A 61 -0.49 11.80 -11.26
C GLY A 61 0.89 11.99 -10.62
N ASP A 62 1.07 11.63 -9.35
CA ASP A 62 2.37 11.69 -8.68
C ASP A 62 3.14 10.37 -8.85
N CYS A 63 3.57 10.12 -10.09
CA CYS A 63 4.31 8.90 -10.45
C CYS A 63 5.63 8.77 -9.69
N ARG A 64 6.26 9.89 -9.31
CA ARG A 64 7.49 9.89 -8.53
C ARG A 64 7.24 9.30 -7.14
N ALA A 65 6.27 9.84 -6.40
CA ALA A 65 5.93 9.32 -5.07
C ALA A 65 5.39 7.88 -5.17
N ALA A 66 4.60 7.57 -6.19
CA ALA A 66 4.10 6.21 -6.43
C ALA A 66 5.25 5.20 -6.56
N ARG A 67 6.26 5.53 -7.37
CA ARG A 67 7.47 4.70 -7.55
C ARG A 67 8.23 4.48 -6.25
N GLU A 68 8.37 5.51 -5.41
CA GLU A 68 9.03 5.37 -4.10
C GLU A 68 8.28 4.36 -3.21
N HIS A 69 6.94 4.44 -3.17
CA HIS A 69 6.11 3.51 -2.43
C HIS A 69 6.18 2.08 -2.97
N TYR A 70 6.10 1.89 -4.29
CA TYR A 70 6.25 0.57 -4.91
C TYR A 70 7.65 -0.02 -4.66
N ARG A 71 8.72 0.79 -4.75
CA ARG A 71 10.09 0.32 -4.48
C ARG A 71 10.25 -0.15 -3.05
N ALA A 72 9.74 0.62 -2.08
CA ALA A 72 9.78 0.25 -0.67
C ALA A 72 8.94 -1.02 -0.40
N ALA A 73 7.76 -1.13 -1.00
CA ALA A 73 6.90 -2.31 -0.88
C ALA A 73 7.55 -3.56 -1.50
N HIS A 74 8.20 -3.43 -2.66
CA HIS A 74 8.87 -4.52 -3.35
C HIS A 74 10.08 -5.02 -2.56
N GLY A 75 10.90 -4.10 -2.04
CA GLY A 75 12.04 -4.46 -1.18
C GLY A 75 11.61 -5.21 0.08
N MET A 76 10.56 -4.73 0.76
CA MET A 76 10.00 -5.41 1.92
C MET A 76 9.41 -6.77 1.55
N ALA A 77 8.61 -6.87 0.48
CA ALA A 77 8.02 -8.11 0.04
C ALA A 77 9.09 -9.17 -0.28
N ARG A 78 10.13 -8.78 -1.01
CA ARG A 78 11.25 -9.66 -1.36
C ARG A 78 12.00 -10.15 -0.13
N GLY A 79 12.23 -9.29 0.86
CA GLY A 79 12.98 -9.65 2.08
C GLY A 79 12.18 -10.40 3.13
N LYS A 80 10.87 -10.12 3.28
CA LYS A 80 10.03 -10.68 4.34
C LYS A 80 9.12 -11.81 3.90
N LEU A 81 8.61 -11.74 2.67
CA LEU A 81 7.65 -12.71 2.11
C LEU A 81 8.30 -13.63 1.08
N GLY A 82 9.52 -13.29 0.63
CA GLY A 82 10.26 -13.99 -0.40
C GLY A 82 9.95 -13.49 -1.82
N PRO A 83 10.93 -13.62 -2.74
CA PRO A 83 10.84 -13.11 -4.11
C PRO A 83 9.74 -13.78 -4.94
N ASN A 84 9.40 -15.04 -4.63
CA ASN A 84 8.39 -15.81 -5.35
C ASN A 84 6.97 -15.61 -4.79
N SER A 85 6.81 -14.81 -3.73
CA SER A 85 5.48 -14.51 -3.21
C SER A 85 4.68 -13.74 -4.27
N ARG A 86 3.40 -14.11 -4.43
CA ARG A 86 2.48 -13.42 -5.35
C ARG A 86 2.47 -11.91 -5.12
N LEU A 87 2.55 -11.49 -3.86
CA LEU A 87 2.57 -10.08 -3.52
C LEU A 87 3.86 -9.39 -3.99
N CYS A 88 5.04 -10.01 -3.84
CA CYS A 88 6.29 -9.46 -4.39
C CYS A 88 6.21 -9.27 -5.90
N GLN A 89 5.69 -10.27 -6.63
CA GLN A 89 5.52 -10.18 -8.09
C GLN A 89 4.56 -9.05 -8.49
N VAL A 90 3.40 -8.94 -7.83
CA VAL A 90 2.42 -7.89 -8.10
C VAL A 90 3.02 -6.49 -7.89
N VAL A 91 3.72 -6.27 -6.77
CA VAL A 91 4.36 -4.98 -6.51
C VAL A 91 5.48 -4.71 -7.52
N GLY A 92 6.24 -5.74 -7.92
CA GLY A 92 7.27 -5.64 -8.95
C GLY A 92 6.70 -5.20 -10.30
N THR A 93 5.56 -5.77 -10.72
CA THR A 93 4.86 -5.36 -11.94
C THR A 93 4.40 -3.90 -11.88
N ASN A 94 3.85 -3.47 -10.74
CA ASN A 94 3.43 -2.07 -10.56
C ASN A 94 4.62 -1.12 -10.59
N LEU A 95 5.73 -1.49 -9.95
CA LEU A 95 6.98 -0.73 -9.97
C LEU A 95 7.55 -0.60 -11.40
N ALA A 96 7.48 -1.66 -12.20
CA ALA A 96 7.96 -1.67 -13.57
C ALA A 96 7.07 -0.84 -14.51
N ARG A 97 5.76 -0.76 -14.22
CA ARG A 97 4.79 -0.02 -15.03
C ARG A 97 4.80 1.50 -14.76
N VAL A 98 5.13 1.93 -13.54
CA VAL A 98 5.08 3.35 -13.19
C VAL A 98 6.21 4.14 -13.87
N SER A 99 5.84 4.96 -14.86
CA SER A 99 6.69 5.80 -15.70
C SER A 99 7.05 7.14 -15.07
#